data_AF-A0A9P4YHP2-F1
#
_entry.id   AF-A0A9P4YHP2-F1
#
_cell.length_a   1.000
_cell.length_b   1.000
_cell.length_c   1.000
_cell.angle_alpha   90.00
_cell.angle_beta   90.00
_cell.angle_gamma   90.00
#
_symmetry.space_group_name_H-M   'P 1'
#
loop_
_entity.id
_entity.type
_entity.pdbx_description
1 polymer ?
#
loop_
_entity_poly.entity_id
_entity_poly.type
_entity_poly.pdbx_seq_one_letter_code
_entity_poly.pdbx_strand_id
1 'polypeptide(L)'
;MYSAFCLIIQDYRAFRVAIQETWLGYRHGVFDLVSASIMTNTALEFARQLEKDAAPLFDKFGGSTMIMERVFMAQCRNMGEDKDFRELPGDDLNFRVWEAATEIFLPTCMFLRGFVPMVSKDNMPVIKPGYYGVYDPTSDRANKTPREKFQEDKVIFTEHATEFALLCICAPDLLAEDELTRSLAEAFQTHTVTLSLSFATQVYLDIHHTLRGDVRRGLSDLMTTANMIDESISDNFQYHKSLRITGWPRSNDTVLEKIQQFIGLWVKRDPVGEARKRLKQPPREPYMLLSSHPLLCGLITYSLKAKFQEVSLAFADAWGSILYTYHLYNAVKQEKLLQNDWPDMDVIMGMQDKIFVGDQPQTAEDYLKQFALSMGWSATAFSKNRRQGALPVSSRGPRTLKELAPVAQTFKPRFCEGALQRDWTAADIEQIVSKSNWSWDEEASPSEDIRVYSMSRSMAKEQKKATSGAVNAPELLKQLRDTLYTESLELSIPYLSFHRICWSVLRSIHEHCRPTLRNMFGGGYMERENQLPFVVGYIFMAASNTQKLSGLLGAKKSDEVTSKLLTEAAAAMDECIATVGKQCCDMLERLNIRFIDDTDDELEEEGGKDKNENIRN
;
A
#
# COMPACT_ATOMS: atom_id res chain seq x y z
N MET A 1 8.00 11.60 38.27
CA MET A 1 9.05 10.84 37.58
C MET A 1 8.69 9.36 37.54
N TYR A 2 8.72 8.62 38.66
CA TYR A 2 8.36 7.19 38.70
C TYR A 2 6.99 6.90 38.06
N SER A 3 5.94 7.63 38.45
CA SER A 3 4.61 7.47 37.86
C SER A 3 4.57 7.73 36.35
N ALA A 4 5.32 8.72 35.86
CA ALA A 4 5.39 9.03 34.43
C ALA A 4 6.09 7.90 33.65
N PHE A 5 7.16 7.34 34.21
CA PHE A 5 7.83 6.17 33.63
C PHE A 5 6.89 4.95 33.58
N CYS A 6 6.17 4.65 34.67
CA CYS A 6 5.20 3.54 34.69
C CYS A 6 4.09 3.72 33.66
N LEU A 7 3.58 4.93 33.45
CA LEU A 7 2.56 5.22 32.43
C LEU A 7 3.09 4.97 31.02
N ILE A 8 4.30 5.43 30.69
CA ILE A 8 4.93 5.16 29.39
C ILE A 8 5.13 3.66 29.16
N ILE A 9 5.60 2.93 30.17
CA ILE A 9 5.76 1.47 30.07
C ILE A 9 4.40 0.79 29.84
N GLN A 10 3.35 1.26 30.50
CA GLN A 10 1.99 0.75 30.29
C GLN A 10 1.52 0.99 28.85
N ASP A 11 1.73 2.18 28.30
CA ASP A 11 1.39 2.50 26.91
C ASP A 11 2.18 1.64 25.92
N TYR A 12 3.49 1.48 26.14
CA TYR A 12 4.35 0.64 25.31
C TYR A 12 3.87 -0.82 25.30
N ARG A 13 3.47 -1.35 26.46
CA ARG A 13 2.90 -2.70 26.55
C ARG A 13 1.58 -2.81 25.78
N ALA A 14 0.73 -1.79 25.86
CA ALA A 14 -0.52 -1.77 25.11
C ALA A 14 -0.28 -1.72 23.59
N PHE A 15 0.71 -0.95 23.12
CA PHE A 15 1.15 -0.97 21.72
C PHE A 15 1.66 -2.34 21.28
N ARG A 16 2.46 -3.03 22.12
CA ARG A 16 2.96 -4.38 21.81
C ARG A 16 1.84 -5.38 21.58
N VAL A 17 0.75 -5.31 22.34
CA VAL A 17 -0.40 -6.20 22.13
C VAL A 17 -1.00 -5.98 20.73
N ALA A 18 -1.25 -4.72 20.34
CA ALA A 18 -1.77 -4.41 19.01
C ALA A 18 -0.81 -4.84 17.88
N ILE A 19 0.51 -4.66 18.09
CA ILE A 19 1.56 -5.09 17.15
C ILE A 19 1.57 -6.62 17.02
N GLN A 20 1.56 -7.36 18.12
CA GLN A 20 1.58 -8.83 18.13
C GLN A 20 0.35 -9.40 17.41
N GLU A 21 -0.86 -8.91 17.72
CA GLU A 21 -2.08 -9.31 17.00
C GLU A 21 -1.96 -9.08 15.50
N THR A 22 -1.32 -7.99 15.10
CA THR A 22 -1.16 -7.60 13.69
C THR A 22 -0.17 -8.48 12.96
N TRP A 23 0.98 -8.77 13.54
CA TRP A 23 1.95 -9.68 12.92
C TRP A 23 1.48 -11.14 12.94
N LEU A 24 0.65 -11.52 13.91
CA LEU A 24 -0.04 -12.81 13.91
C LEU A 24 -1.08 -12.88 12.78
N GLY A 25 -1.87 -11.82 12.60
CA GLY A 25 -2.80 -11.69 11.48
C GLY A 25 -2.07 -11.72 10.13
N TYR A 26 -0.96 -11.01 9.98
CA TYR A 26 -0.09 -11.14 8.81
C TYR A 26 0.34 -12.60 8.62
N ARG A 27 0.86 -13.27 9.67
CA ARG A 27 1.28 -14.68 9.60
C ARG A 27 0.21 -15.58 9.01
N HIS A 28 -1.04 -15.41 9.45
CA HIS A 28 -2.20 -16.18 8.97
C HIS A 28 -2.83 -15.67 7.67
N GLY A 29 -2.30 -14.60 7.06
CA GLY A 29 -2.82 -14.04 5.82
C GLY A 29 -4.08 -13.16 5.97
N VAL A 30 -4.40 -12.74 7.19
CA VAL A 30 -5.53 -11.83 7.50
C VAL A 30 -5.20 -10.38 7.14
N PHE A 31 -3.95 -9.97 7.33
CA PHE A 31 -3.47 -8.64 6.98
C PHE A 31 -2.32 -8.74 5.99
N ASP A 32 -2.14 -7.69 5.19
CA ASP A 32 -1.02 -7.60 4.26
C ASP A 32 0.24 -7.01 4.94
N LEU A 33 1.39 -7.14 4.28
CA LEU A 33 2.66 -6.66 4.80
C LEU A 33 2.67 -5.13 5.00
N VAL A 34 1.97 -4.38 4.14
CA VAL A 34 1.95 -2.91 4.14
C VAL A 34 1.18 -2.38 5.36
N SER A 35 -0.04 -2.86 5.59
CA SER A 35 -0.85 -2.46 6.75
C SER A 35 -0.16 -2.79 8.07
N ALA A 36 0.42 -3.99 8.18
CA ALA A 36 1.19 -4.40 9.36
C ALA A 36 2.39 -3.47 9.62
N SER A 37 3.09 -3.10 8.56
CA SER A 37 4.31 -2.29 8.66
C SER A 37 4.04 -0.82 8.98
N ILE A 38 3.07 -0.19 8.32
CA ILE A 38 2.71 1.20 8.61
C ILE A 38 2.16 1.33 10.04
N MET A 39 1.25 0.45 10.47
CA MET A 39 0.71 0.48 11.84
C MET A 39 1.83 0.31 12.87
N THR A 40 2.70 -0.69 12.68
CA THR A 40 3.84 -0.91 13.58
C THR A 40 4.75 0.30 13.64
N ASN A 41 5.08 0.91 12.50
CA ASN A 41 5.92 2.10 12.46
C ASN A 41 5.26 3.28 13.19
N THR A 42 3.96 3.51 12.98
CA THR A 42 3.20 4.54 13.70
C THR A 42 3.19 4.30 15.22
N ALA A 43 3.09 3.05 15.66
CA ALA A 43 3.20 2.71 17.08
C ALA A 43 4.57 3.04 17.67
N LEU A 44 5.65 2.83 16.91
CA LEU A 44 7.01 3.21 17.31
C LEU A 44 7.18 4.74 17.39
N GLU A 45 6.53 5.49 16.49
CA GLU A 45 6.51 6.96 16.53
C GLU A 45 5.78 7.47 17.78
N PHE A 46 4.61 6.90 18.09
CA PHE A 46 3.89 7.22 19.33
C PHE A 46 4.76 6.96 20.55
N ALA A 47 5.43 5.81 20.60
CA ALA A 47 6.32 5.46 21.69
C ALA A 47 7.45 6.50 21.87
N ARG A 48 8.06 6.91 20.76
CA ARG A 48 9.11 7.93 20.75
C ARG A 48 8.60 9.31 21.18
N GLN A 49 7.42 9.70 20.73
CA GLN A 49 6.80 10.98 21.09
C GLN A 49 6.47 11.03 22.59
N LEU A 50 5.95 9.94 23.18
CA LEU A 50 5.73 9.84 24.62
C LEU A 50 7.01 10.03 25.44
N GLU A 51 8.13 9.43 25.01
CA GLU A 51 9.43 9.63 25.68
C GLU A 51 9.91 11.08 25.55
N LYS A 52 9.77 11.68 24.37
CA LYS A 52 10.15 13.07 24.08
C LYS A 52 9.36 14.06 24.94
N ASP A 53 8.06 13.85 25.09
CA ASP A 53 7.19 14.70 25.93
C ASP A 53 7.53 14.57 27.42
N ALA A 54 7.98 13.39 27.85
CA ALA A 54 8.42 13.15 29.22
C ALA A 54 9.89 13.51 29.50
N ALA A 55 10.69 13.85 28.48
CA ALA A 55 12.11 14.16 28.62
C ALA A 55 12.42 15.19 29.72
N PRO A 56 11.67 16.31 29.87
CA PRO A 56 11.91 17.28 30.95
C PRO A 56 11.78 16.71 32.38
N LEU A 57 11.02 15.61 32.54
CA LEU A 57 10.89 14.89 33.81
C LEU A 57 12.04 13.91 34.02
N PHE A 58 12.63 13.39 32.95
CA PHE A 58 13.64 12.34 32.97
C PHE A 58 15.06 12.89 32.99
N ASP A 59 15.34 13.97 32.27
CA ASP A 59 16.68 14.57 32.14
C ASP A 59 17.26 15.01 33.49
N LYS A 60 16.39 15.46 34.41
CA LYS A 60 16.75 15.81 35.80
C LYS A 60 17.38 14.65 36.58
N PHE A 61 17.19 13.42 36.10
CA PHE A 61 17.66 12.19 36.73
C PHE A 61 18.62 11.40 35.83
N GLY A 62 19.15 12.02 34.78
CA GLY A 62 20.09 11.37 33.84
C GLY A 62 19.41 10.66 32.67
N GLY A 63 18.15 10.99 32.38
CA GLY A 63 17.41 10.45 31.23
C GLY A 63 16.58 9.21 31.55
N SER A 64 15.83 8.75 30.55
CA SER A 64 14.87 7.65 30.66
C SER A 64 15.53 6.31 31.03
N THR A 65 16.71 6.00 30.49
CA THR A 65 17.41 4.74 30.77
C THR A 65 18.01 4.67 32.18
N MET A 66 18.46 5.81 32.73
CA MET A 66 18.87 5.89 34.14
C MET A 66 17.68 5.68 35.08
N ILE A 67 16.50 6.16 34.69
CA ILE A 67 15.26 5.90 35.45
C ILE A 67 14.88 4.42 35.36
N MET A 68 14.93 3.82 34.17
CA MET A 68 14.68 2.39 33.97
C MET A 68 15.56 1.53 34.90
N GLU A 69 16.86 1.82 35.00
CA GLU A 69 17.76 1.13 35.94
C GLU A 69 17.34 1.30 37.40
N ARG A 70 16.99 2.53 37.83
CA ARG A 70 16.56 2.78 39.20
C ARG A 70 15.25 2.07 39.54
N VAL A 71 14.32 2.02 38.59
CA VAL A 71 13.06 1.27 38.72
C VAL A 71 13.36 -0.23 38.86
N PHE A 72 14.20 -0.78 37.99
CA PHE A 72 14.62 -2.18 38.07
C PHE A 72 15.25 -2.52 39.42
N MET A 73 16.16 -1.68 39.91
CA MET A 73 16.80 -1.86 41.22
C MET A 73 15.79 -1.87 42.37
N ALA A 74 14.79 -0.98 42.31
CA ALA A 74 13.73 -0.94 43.30
C ALA A 74 12.83 -2.19 43.23
N GLN A 75 12.49 -2.65 42.03
CA GLN A 75 11.72 -3.89 41.83
C GLN A 75 12.46 -5.11 42.37
N CYS A 76 13.77 -5.25 42.07
CA CYS A 76 14.59 -6.34 42.60
C CYS A 76 14.57 -6.37 44.14
N ARG A 77 14.78 -5.21 44.79
CA ARG A 77 14.73 -5.10 46.25
C ARG A 77 13.37 -5.47 46.83
N ASN A 78 12.29 -5.04 46.19
CA ASN A 78 10.92 -5.38 46.62
C ASN A 78 10.64 -6.89 46.50
N MET A 79 11.27 -7.57 45.53
CA MET A 79 11.22 -9.02 45.37
C MET A 79 12.17 -9.78 46.31
N GLY A 80 12.97 -9.07 47.12
CA GLY A 80 14.00 -9.69 47.97
C GLY A 80 15.20 -10.24 47.19
N GLU A 81 15.38 -9.80 45.95
CA GLU A 81 16.41 -10.27 45.03
C GLU A 81 17.48 -9.20 44.81
N ASP A 82 18.72 -9.64 44.54
CA ASP A 82 19.81 -8.76 44.14
C ASP A 82 19.91 -8.72 42.60
N LYS A 83 19.98 -7.52 42.02
CA LYS A 83 20.14 -7.31 40.58
C LYS A 83 21.44 -7.93 40.06
N ASP A 84 22.48 -7.99 40.91
CA ASP A 84 23.82 -8.44 40.55
C ASP A 84 24.03 -9.93 40.83
N PHE A 85 23.07 -10.61 41.46
CA PHE A 85 23.10 -12.06 41.63
C PHE A 85 23.09 -12.77 40.28
N ARG A 86 23.85 -13.87 40.17
CA ARG A 86 23.95 -14.70 38.97
C ARG A 86 23.79 -16.16 39.38
N GLU A 87 22.79 -16.84 38.82
CA GLU A 87 22.50 -18.24 39.15
C GLU A 87 23.59 -19.17 38.62
N LEU A 88 24.08 -18.91 37.41
CA LEU A 88 25.21 -19.61 36.81
C LEU A 88 26.35 -18.64 36.47
N PRO A 89 27.62 -19.09 36.52
CA PRO A 89 28.74 -18.31 36.00
C PRO A 89 28.52 -17.97 34.51
N GLY A 90 28.63 -16.68 34.16
CA GLY A 90 28.45 -16.20 32.79
C GLY A 90 27.05 -15.66 32.48
N ASP A 91 26.12 -15.73 33.43
CA ASP A 91 24.80 -15.13 33.30
C ASP A 91 24.87 -13.61 33.08
N ASP A 92 24.19 -13.11 32.05
CA ASP A 92 24.12 -11.68 31.78
C ASP A 92 23.20 -10.96 32.81
N LEU A 93 22.20 -11.65 33.36
CA LEU A 93 21.14 -11.12 34.23
C LEU A 93 20.84 -12.08 35.41
N ASN A 94 20.29 -11.55 36.50
CA ASN A 94 19.57 -12.38 37.48
C ASN A 94 18.24 -12.86 36.86
N PHE A 95 18.14 -14.12 36.47
CA PHE A 95 16.94 -14.67 35.81
C PHE A 95 15.76 -14.87 36.76
N ARG A 96 15.94 -14.76 38.08
CA ARG A 96 14.84 -14.76 39.05
C ARG A 96 13.95 -13.53 38.95
N VAL A 97 14.49 -12.42 38.45
CA VAL A 97 13.77 -11.16 38.22
C VAL A 97 13.48 -10.93 36.73
N TRP A 98 13.42 -12.01 35.95
CA TRP A 98 13.19 -11.97 34.50
C TRP A 98 11.98 -11.14 34.10
N GLU A 99 10.83 -11.41 34.71
CA GLU A 99 9.59 -10.68 34.39
C GLU A 99 9.79 -9.18 34.61
N ALA A 100 10.29 -8.77 35.78
CA ALA A 100 10.57 -7.36 36.08
C ALA A 100 11.54 -6.70 35.08
N ALA A 101 12.56 -7.44 34.62
CA ALA A 101 13.50 -6.94 33.60
C ALA A 101 12.84 -6.76 32.23
N THR A 102 12.05 -7.75 31.79
CA THR A 102 11.38 -7.71 30.48
C THR A 102 10.24 -6.70 30.41
N GLU A 103 9.53 -6.47 31.52
CA GLU A 103 8.42 -5.50 31.58
C GLU A 103 8.86 -4.08 31.24
N ILE A 104 10.12 -3.74 31.48
CA ILE A 104 10.70 -2.41 31.24
C ILE A 104 11.70 -2.41 30.08
N PHE A 105 11.76 -3.47 29.27
CA PHE A 105 12.64 -3.59 28.11
C PHE A 105 14.15 -3.56 28.45
N LEU A 106 14.52 -4.00 29.66
CA LEU A 106 15.92 -4.00 30.09
C LEU A 106 16.82 -4.89 29.21
N PRO A 107 16.43 -6.13 28.81
CA PRO A 107 17.27 -6.98 27.97
C PRO A 107 17.70 -6.32 26.65
N THR A 108 16.76 -5.69 25.93
CA THR A 108 17.06 -5.02 24.67
C THR A 108 17.94 -3.79 24.89
N CYS A 109 17.71 -3.04 25.97
CA CYS A 109 18.59 -1.94 26.36
C CYS A 109 20.04 -2.44 26.63
N MET A 110 20.20 -3.59 27.28
CA MET A 110 21.52 -4.21 27.51
C MET A 110 22.20 -4.58 26.20
N PHE A 111 21.49 -5.21 25.26
CA PHE A 111 22.05 -5.55 23.95
C PHE A 111 22.51 -4.32 23.18
N LEU A 112 21.68 -3.27 23.16
CA LEU A 112 22.00 -2.01 22.51
C LEU A 112 23.21 -1.33 23.13
N ARG A 113 23.30 -1.27 24.46
CA ARG A 113 24.47 -0.69 25.17
C ARG A 113 25.76 -1.47 24.93
N GLY A 114 25.66 -2.77 24.68
CA GLY A 114 26.79 -3.59 24.27
C GLY A 114 27.24 -3.33 22.82
N PHE A 115 26.39 -2.78 21.96
CA PHE A 115 26.68 -2.64 20.52
C PHE A 115 26.85 -1.19 20.06
N VAL A 116 25.91 -0.30 20.39
CA VAL A 116 25.86 1.10 19.93
C VAL A 116 27.16 1.86 20.16
N PRO A 117 27.83 1.80 21.34
CA PRO A 117 29.07 2.53 21.57
C PRO A 117 30.25 2.03 20.71
N MET A 118 30.15 0.83 20.14
CA MET A 118 31.21 0.27 19.30
C MET A 118 31.11 0.73 17.85
N VAL A 119 29.93 1.18 17.40
CA VAL A 119 29.69 1.58 16.01
C VAL A 119 30.14 3.01 15.79
N SER A 120 30.95 3.25 14.77
CA SER A 120 31.31 4.59 14.28
C SER A 120 31.57 4.54 12.77
N LYS A 121 31.81 5.69 12.14
CA LYS A 121 32.16 5.73 10.70
C LYS A 121 33.42 4.91 10.37
N ASP A 122 34.34 4.78 11.33
CA ASP A 122 35.61 4.08 11.17
C ASP A 122 35.60 2.66 11.76
N ASN A 123 34.58 2.31 12.55
CA ASN A 123 34.48 1.02 13.21
C ASN A 123 33.09 0.39 13.07
N MET A 124 33.05 -0.76 12.41
CA MET A 124 31.84 -1.55 12.20
C MET A 124 32.01 -2.92 12.83
N PRO A 125 31.49 -3.16 14.05
CA PRO A 125 31.71 -4.41 14.77
C PRO A 125 31.20 -5.60 13.95
N VAL A 126 32.10 -6.57 13.73
CA VAL A 126 31.76 -7.82 13.06
C VAL A 126 31.52 -8.88 14.11
N ILE A 127 30.27 -9.30 14.24
CA ILE A 127 29.89 -10.44 15.07
C ILE A 127 30.01 -11.70 14.22
N LYS A 128 30.83 -12.67 14.65
CA LYS A 128 31.01 -13.92 13.90
C LYS A 128 29.71 -14.74 13.92
N PRO A 129 29.28 -15.34 12.80
CA PRO A 129 28.13 -16.25 12.79
C PRO A 129 28.26 -17.32 13.88
N GLY A 130 27.18 -17.61 14.60
CA GLY A 130 27.17 -18.62 15.66
C GLY A 130 27.93 -18.24 16.94
N TYR A 131 28.57 -17.06 17.03
CA TYR A 131 29.40 -16.70 18.19
C TYR A 131 28.61 -16.69 19.51
N TYR A 132 27.37 -16.20 19.47
CA TYR A 132 26.46 -16.24 20.61
C TYR A 132 25.49 -17.42 20.55
N GLY A 133 25.67 -18.38 19.64
CA GLY A 133 24.74 -19.48 19.39
C GLY A 133 24.01 -19.35 18.06
N VAL A 134 23.13 -20.32 17.78
CA VAL A 134 22.37 -20.45 16.52
C VAL A 134 20.89 -20.42 16.86
N TYR A 135 20.12 -19.61 16.15
CA TYR A 135 18.67 -19.53 16.34
C TYR A 135 17.96 -20.69 15.64
N ASP A 136 17.14 -21.43 16.38
CA ASP A 136 16.25 -22.46 15.85
C ASP A 136 14.80 -21.92 15.76
N PRO A 137 14.31 -21.57 14.56
CA PRO A 137 12.96 -21.04 14.38
C PRO A 137 11.85 -22.09 14.60
N THR A 138 12.18 -23.39 14.66
CA THR A 138 11.20 -24.47 14.89
C THR A 138 10.92 -24.72 16.36
N SER A 139 11.79 -24.20 17.24
CA SER A 139 11.70 -24.40 18.67
C SER A 139 10.60 -23.53 19.31
N ASP A 140 9.70 -24.16 20.06
CA ASP A 140 8.62 -23.47 20.76
C ASP A 140 9.15 -22.61 21.92
N ARG A 141 9.05 -21.29 21.76
CA ARG A 141 9.48 -20.32 22.77
C ARG A 141 8.60 -20.30 24.01
N ALA A 142 7.32 -20.69 23.93
CA ALA A 142 6.45 -20.69 25.09
C ALA A 142 7.01 -21.61 26.20
N ASN A 143 7.61 -22.73 25.78
CA ASN A 143 8.20 -23.74 26.64
C ASN A 143 9.65 -23.43 27.09
N LYS A 144 10.25 -22.33 26.65
CA LYS A 144 11.61 -21.93 27.02
C LYS A 144 11.68 -21.30 28.40
N THR A 145 12.73 -21.63 29.15
CA THR A 145 13.11 -20.96 30.39
C THR A 145 13.46 -19.49 30.13
N PRO A 146 13.41 -18.61 31.15
CA PRO A 146 13.89 -17.23 31.06
C PRO A 146 15.28 -17.07 30.43
N ARG A 147 16.20 -17.97 30.82
CA ARG A 147 17.57 -18.03 30.32
C ARG A 147 17.62 -18.32 28.82
N GLU A 148 16.88 -19.31 28.37
CA GLU A 148 16.80 -19.68 26.95
C GLU A 148 16.13 -18.59 26.12
N LYS A 149 15.09 -17.93 26.66
CA LYS A 149 14.42 -16.79 26.00
C LYS A 149 15.39 -15.62 25.79
N PHE A 150 16.15 -15.24 26.83
CA PHE A 150 17.17 -14.20 26.72
C PHE A 150 18.28 -14.58 25.74
N GLN A 151 18.73 -15.83 25.78
CA GLN A 151 19.76 -16.31 24.86
C GLN A 151 19.29 -16.26 23.40
N GLU A 152 18.06 -16.70 23.14
CA GLU A 152 17.43 -16.57 21.82
C GLU A 152 17.38 -15.11 21.35
N ASP A 153 16.95 -14.19 22.22
CA ASP A 153 16.87 -12.77 21.88
C ASP A 153 18.23 -12.16 21.58
N LYS A 154 19.25 -12.54 22.36
CA LYS A 154 20.64 -12.15 22.16
C LYS A 154 21.16 -12.64 20.81
N VAL A 155 20.89 -13.90 20.45
CA VAL A 155 21.27 -14.47 19.15
C VAL A 155 20.61 -13.70 18.02
N ILE A 156 19.27 -13.57 18.05
CA ILE A 156 18.52 -12.87 16.99
C ILE A 156 19.03 -11.45 16.81
N PHE A 157 19.20 -10.67 17.88
CA PHE A 157 19.70 -9.29 17.75
C PHE A 157 21.13 -9.25 17.21
N THR A 158 22.04 -10.01 17.81
CA THR A 158 23.47 -9.94 17.46
C THR A 158 23.81 -10.49 16.07
N GLU A 159 22.99 -11.40 15.53
CA GLU A 159 23.15 -11.86 14.14
C GLU A 159 22.87 -10.76 13.11
N HIS A 160 21.98 -9.81 13.42
CA HIS A 160 21.54 -8.76 12.51
C HIS A 160 22.09 -7.36 12.86
N ALA A 161 22.65 -7.16 14.05
CA ALA A 161 23.12 -5.86 14.54
C ALA A 161 24.11 -5.18 13.56
N THR A 162 25.06 -5.94 13.00
CA THR A 162 26.01 -5.40 12.00
C THR A 162 25.31 -4.95 10.71
N GLU A 163 24.19 -5.56 10.31
CA GLU A 163 23.44 -5.15 9.12
C GLU A 163 22.84 -3.75 9.30
N PHE A 164 22.32 -3.43 10.49
CA PHE A 164 21.82 -2.08 10.78
C PHE A 164 22.92 -1.03 10.73
N ALA A 165 24.09 -1.32 11.29
CA ALA A 165 25.23 -0.40 11.22
C ALA A 165 25.63 -0.14 9.75
N LEU A 166 25.74 -1.20 8.94
CA LEU A 166 26.04 -1.09 7.51
C LEU A 166 24.98 -0.31 6.75
N LEU A 167 23.69 -0.51 7.03
CA LEU A 167 22.61 0.27 6.45
C LEU A 167 22.79 1.76 6.76
N CYS A 168 22.86 2.10 8.05
CA CYS A 168 22.87 3.50 8.50
C CYS A 168 24.10 4.30 8.02
N ILE A 169 25.25 3.65 7.84
CA ILE A 169 26.51 4.36 7.51
C ILE A 169 26.90 4.20 6.04
N CYS A 170 26.63 3.05 5.42
CA CYS A 170 27.12 2.72 4.08
C CYS A 170 26.04 2.74 2.99
N ALA A 171 24.76 2.85 3.35
CA ALA A 171 23.63 2.94 2.43
C ALA A 171 22.50 3.86 2.96
N PRO A 172 22.77 5.16 3.24
CA PRO A 172 21.81 6.03 3.94
C PRO A 172 20.63 6.52 3.09
N ASP A 173 20.63 6.30 1.77
CA ASP A 173 19.66 6.92 0.84
C ASP A 173 18.30 6.20 0.79
N LEU A 174 17.92 5.48 1.84
CA LEU A 174 16.64 4.78 1.91
C LEU A 174 15.53 5.74 2.35
N LEU A 175 14.69 6.17 1.39
CA LEU A 175 13.57 7.07 1.68
C LEU A 175 12.47 6.45 2.56
N ALA A 176 12.26 5.13 2.48
CA ALA A 176 11.30 4.39 3.28
C ALA A 176 11.89 3.94 4.64
N GLU A 177 12.59 4.85 5.33
CA GLU A 177 13.23 4.60 6.62
C GLU A 177 12.18 4.31 7.71
N ASP A 178 12.34 3.20 8.42
CA ASP A 178 11.54 2.84 9.59
C ASP A 178 12.10 3.45 10.89
N GLU A 179 11.27 3.50 11.93
CA GLU A 179 11.64 4.10 13.22
C GLU A 179 12.76 3.39 13.97
N LEU A 180 12.92 2.06 13.82
CA LEU A 180 14.03 1.34 14.43
C LEU A 180 15.34 1.73 13.73
N THR A 181 15.37 1.67 12.40
CA THR A 181 16.55 2.08 11.61
C THR A 181 16.93 3.53 11.92
N ARG A 182 15.96 4.44 11.94
CA ARG A 182 16.17 5.85 12.28
C ARG A 182 16.75 6.02 13.69
N SER A 183 16.14 5.37 14.67
CA SER A 183 16.58 5.48 16.07
C SER A 183 17.96 4.86 16.27
N LEU A 184 18.31 3.80 15.54
CA LEU A 184 19.66 3.24 15.50
C LEU A 184 20.66 4.18 14.85
N ALA A 185 20.32 4.82 13.73
CA ALA A 185 21.17 5.80 13.08
C ALA A 185 21.52 6.97 14.02
N GLU A 186 20.52 7.49 14.74
CA GLU A 186 20.72 8.52 15.76
C GLU A 186 21.55 8.01 16.96
N ALA A 187 21.31 6.79 17.42
CA ALA A 187 22.05 6.18 18.51
C ALA A 187 23.53 5.95 18.15
N PHE A 188 23.84 5.54 16.92
CA PHE A 188 25.22 5.39 16.45
C PHE A 188 25.95 6.74 16.37
N GLN A 189 25.24 7.83 16.12
CA GLN A 189 25.82 9.18 16.10
C GLN A 189 26.03 9.75 17.51
N THR A 190 25.07 9.53 18.41
CA THR A 190 25.06 10.10 19.76
C THR A 190 25.67 9.18 20.82
N HIS A 191 25.97 7.93 20.46
CA HIS A 191 26.34 6.83 21.34
C HIS A 191 25.40 6.65 22.54
N THR A 192 24.13 7.07 22.38
CA THR A 192 23.14 7.08 23.46
C THR A 192 21.99 6.14 23.12
N VAL A 193 21.62 5.30 24.08
CA VAL A 193 20.47 4.40 23.97
C VAL A 193 19.28 5.03 24.70
N THR A 194 18.14 5.13 24.02
CA THR A 194 16.88 5.65 24.57
C THR A 194 15.93 4.52 24.98
N LEU A 195 14.89 4.86 25.73
CA LEU A 195 13.84 3.90 26.09
C LEU A 195 13.02 3.49 24.85
N SER A 196 12.67 4.44 23.99
CA SER A 196 11.98 4.20 22.71
C SER A 196 12.79 3.30 21.77
N LEU A 197 14.12 3.42 21.72
CA LEU A 197 14.96 2.51 20.93
C LEU A 197 14.99 1.10 21.52
N SER A 198 15.01 0.99 22.85
CA SER A 198 14.92 -0.31 23.54
C SER A 198 13.59 -1.00 23.25
N PHE A 199 12.51 -0.21 23.20
CA PHE A 199 11.18 -0.65 22.79
C PHE A 199 11.11 -1.06 21.31
N ALA A 200 11.63 -0.25 20.39
CA ALA A 200 11.66 -0.58 18.96
C ALA A 200 12.45 -1.87 18.68
N THR A 201 13.55 -2.08 19.41
CA THR A 201 14.32 -3.32 19.36
C THR A 201 13.53 -4.51 19.91
N GLN A 202 12.74 -4.30 20.97
CA GLN A 202 11.82 -5.33 21.47
C GLN A 202 10.75 -5.67 20.43
N VAL A 203 10.19 -4.68 19.75
CA VAL A 203 9.23 -4.90 18.66
C VAL A 203 9.84 -5.70 17.52
N TYR A 204 11.09 -5.42 17.13
CA TYR A 204 11.81 -6.25 16.17
C TYR A 204 11.89 -7.72 16.62
N LEU A 205 12.25 -7.98 17.87
CA LEU A 205 12.28 -9.33 18.43
C LEU A 205 10.88 -9.97 18.47
N ASP A 206 9.84 -9.23 18.85
CA ASP A 206 8.46 -9.72 18.91
C ASP A 206 7.97 -10.18 17.54
N ILE A 207 8.34 -9.47 16.46
CA ILE A 207 8.04 -9.86 15.09
C ILE A 207 8.71 -11.20 14.76
N HIS A 208 9.98 -11.37 15.14
CA HIS A 208 10.68 -12.66 14.99
C HIS A 208 10.05 -13.78 15.82
N HIS A 209 9.59 -13.47 17.03
CA HIS A 209 8.92 -14.44 17.89
C HIS A 209 7.57 -14.88 17.34
N THR A 210 6.88 -13.96 16.66
CA THR A 210 5.56 -14.19 16.05
C THR A 210 5.67 -14.97 14.76
N LEU A 211 6.56 -14.54 13.86
CA LEU A 211 6.71 -15.11 12.52
C LEU A 211 7.61 -16.35 12.49
N ARG A 212 8.56 -16.51 13.41
CA ARG A 212 9.48 -17.66 13.46
C ARG A 212 10.19 -17.90 12.11
N GLY A 213 9.99 -19.06 11.50
CA GLY A 213 10.55 -19.40 10.19
C GLY A 213 9.98 -18.54 9.05
N ASP A 214 8.83 -17.89 9.26
CA ASP A 214 8.12 -17.12 8.24
C ASP A 214 8.62 -15.66 8.14
N VAL A 215 9.61 -15.24 8.94
CA VAL A 215 10.15 -13.86 8.91
C VAL A 215 10.60 -13.46 7.49
N ARG A 216 11.20 -14.41 6.75
CA ARG A 216 11.68 -14.19 5.37
C ARG A 216 10.55 -13.87 4.39
N ARG A 217 9.29 -14.20 4.71
CA ARG A 217 8.15 -13.91 3.84
C ARG A 217 8.04 -12.43 3.51
N GLY A 218 8.41 -11.53 4.42
CA GLY A 218 8.43 -10.09 4.15
C GLY A 218 9.30 -9.70 2.95
N LEU A 219 10.47 -10.35 2.78
CA LEU A 219 11.31 -10.16 1.60
C LEU A 219 10.67 -10.75 0.32
N SER A 220 10.02 -11.92 0.45
CA SER A 220 9.31 -12.55 -0.66
C SER A 220 8.20 -11.65 -1.20
N ASP A 221 7.38 -11.08 -0.33
CA ASP A 221 6.27 -10.19 -0.70
C ASP A 221 6.77 -8.90 -1.36
N LEU A 222 7.87 -8.33 -0.84
CA LEU A 222 8.55 -7.18 -1.44
C LEU A 222 9.06 -7.51 -2.85
N MET A 223 9.76 -8.63 -3.01
CA MET A 223 10.31 -9.04 -4.31
C MET A 223 9.20 -9.29 -5.34
N THR A 224 8.11 -9.96 -4.95
CA THR A 224 6.94 -10.17 -5.80
C THR A 224 6.35 -8.85 -6.28
N THR A 225 6.08 -7.92 -5.36
CA THR A 225 5.51 -6.61 -5.70
C THR A 225 6.45 -5.80 -6.60
N ALA A 226 7.74 -5.77 -6.28
CA ALA A 226 8.73 -5.03 -7.06
C ALA A 226 8.88 -5.58 -8.48
N ASN A 227 8.90 -6.91 -8.64
CA ASN A 227 8.99 -7.53 -9.97
C ASN A 227 7.75 -7.22 -10.81
N MET A 228 6.55 -7.29 -10.23
CA MET A 228 5.31 -6.94 -10.94
C MET A 228 5.31 -5.48 -11.42
N ILE A 229 5.77 -4.56 -10.58
CA ILE A 229 5.89 -3.13 -10.95
C ILE A 229 6.93 -2.96 -12.06
N ASP A 230 8.11 -3.55 -11.91
CA ASP A 230 9.21 -3.42 -12.89
C ASP A 230 8.85 -4.00 -14.26
N GLU A 231 8.19 -5.15 -14.29
CA GLU A 231 7.67 -5.78 -15.51
C GLU A 231 6.58 -4.91 -16.15
N SER A 232 5.63 -4.41 -15.36
CA SER A 232 4.55 -3.57 -15.89
C SER A 232 5.05 -2.25 -16.51
N ILE A 233 6.11 -1.65 -15.94
CA ILE A 233 6.80 -0.48 -16.50
C ILE A 233 7.51 -0.86 -17.82
N SER A 234 8.27 -1.96 -17.81
CA SER A 234 9.01 -2.44 -18.98
C SER A 234 8.08 -2.76 -20.15
N ASP A 235 6.98 -3.46 -19.88
CA ASP A 235 5.94 -3.77 -20.86
C ASP A 235 5.30 -2.50 -21.42
N ASN A 236 5.07 -1.49 -20.58
CA ASN A 236 4.50 -0.22 -21.02
C ASN A 236 5.45 0.52 -21.99
N PHE A 237 6.74 0.57 -21.67
CA PHE A 237 7.74 1.17 -22.56
C PHE A 237 7.86 0.42 -23.87
N GLN A 238 7.82 -0.91 -23.84
CA GLN A 238 7.87 -1.72 -25.05
C GLN A 238 6.61 -1.55 -25.90
N TYR A 239 5.43 -1.50 -25.29
CA TYR A 239 4.14 -1.32 -25.96
C TYR A 239 4.06 0.03 -26.69
N HIS A 240 4.61 1.10 -26.08
CA HIS A 240 4.60 2.46 -26.63
C HIS A 240 5.93 2.93 -27.23
N LYS A 241 6.82 2.00 -27.59
CA LYS A 241 8.14 2.36 -28.15
C LYS A 241 8.05 3.24 -29.40
N SER A 242 7.03 3.03 -30.23
CA SER A 242 6.81 3.73 -31.50
C SER A 242 5.69 4.77 -31.47
N LEU A 243 5.00 4.93 -30.34
CA LEU A 243 3.83 5.79 -30.21
C LEU A 243 4.01 6.79 -29.08
N ARG A 244 3.72 8.06 -29.35
CA ARG A 244 3.82 9.15 -28.37
C ARG A 244 2.68 10.13 -28.49
N ILE A 245 2.25 10.64 -27.34
CA ILE A 245 1.26 11.70 -27.21
C ILE A 245 1.93 12.99 -26.75
N THR A 246 1.35 14.15 -27.07
CA THR A 246 1.86 15.44 -26.63
C THR A 246 1.72 15.64 -25.11
N GLY A 247 0.66 15.07 -24.52
CA GLY A 247 0.36 15.18 -23.08
C GLY A 247 1.30 14.39 -22.16
N TRP A 248 2.18 13.53 -22.72
CA TRP A 248 3.16 12.75 -21.97
C TRP A 248 4.54 12.83 -22.65
N PRO A 249 5.29 13.93 -22.42
CA PRO A 249 6.65 14.05 -22.93
C PRO A 249 7.60 13.04 -22.28
N ARG A 250 8.71 12.72 -22.96
CA ARG A 250 9.75 11.78 -22.45
C ARG A 250 10.31 12.16 -21.07
N SER A 251 10.28 13.44 -20.71
CA SER A 251 10.65 13.87 -19.36
C SER A 251 9.82 13.19 -18.28
N ASN A 252 8.57 12.83 -18.56
CA ASN A 252 7.69 12.15 -17.61
C ASN A 252 8.02 10.65 -17.49
N ASP A 253 8.61 10.03 -18.53
CA ASP A 253 9.11 8.64 -18.46
C ASP A 253 10.18 8.49 -17.37
N THR A 254 10.92 9.56 -17.06
CA THR A 254 11.95 9.54 -16.01
C THR A 254 11.41 9.21 -14.61
N VAL A 255 10.12 9.43 -14.35
CA VAL A 255 9.50 9.05 -13.07
C VAL A 255 9.38 7.53 -12.95
N LEU A 256 8.94 6.87 -14.03
CA LEU A 256 8.88 5.40 -14.11
C LEU A 256 10.29 4.79 -14.04
N GLU A 257 11.26 5.37 -14.75
CA GLU A 257 12.66 4.93 -14.71
C GLU A 257 13.26 5.04 -13.30
N LYS A 258 12.93 6.10 -12.53
CA LYS A 258 13.36 6.24 -11.14
C LYS A 258 12.79 5.14 -10.23
N ILE A 259 11.56 4.69 -10.47
CA ILE A 259 10.99 3.54 -9.76
C ILE A 259 11.80 2.27 -10.08
N GLN A 260 12.09 2.00 -11.35
CA GLN A 260 12.92 0.84 -11.75
C GLN A 260 14.35 0.92 -11.19
N GLN A 261 14.94 2.12 -11.14
CA GLN A 261 16.26 2.33 -10.53
C GLN A 261 16.24 2.03 -9.03
N PHE A 262 15.19 2.47 -8.33
CA PHE A 262 15.01 2.18 -6.91
C PHE A 262 14.84 0.67 -6.67
N ILE A 263 14.01 -0.01 -7.46
CA ILE A 263 13.86 -1.49 -7.44
C ILE A 263 15.22 -2.17 -7.69
N GLY A 264 15.95 -1.69 -8.70
CA GLY A 264 17.26 -2.20 -9.06
C GLY A 264 18.29 -2.08 -7.93
N LEU A 265 18.24 -0.99 -7.16
CA LEU A 265 19.17 -0.73 -6.07
C LEU A 265 18.81 -1.45 -4.77
N TRP A 266 17.53 -1.42 -4.38
CA TRP A 266 17.09 -1.84 -3.05
C TRP A 266 16.42 -3.22 -3.00
N VAL A 267 16.01 -3.78 -4.13
CA VAL A 267 15.30 -5.07 -4.17
C VAL A 267 16.04 -6.12 -4.98
N LYS A 268 16.51 -5.77 -6.20
CA LYS A 268 17.27 -6.71 -7.06
C LYS A 268 18.74 -6.83 -6.70
N ARG A 269 19.23 -5.91 -5.87
CA ARG A 269 20.59 -5.90 -5.32
C ARG A 269 20.51 -5.89 -3.81
N ASP A 270 21.60 -6.30 -3.18
CA ASP A 270 21.77 -6.30 -1.74
C ASP A 270 22.78 -5.21 -1.36
N PRO A 271 22.36 -3.92 -1.22
CA PRO A 271 23.29 -2.82 -1.00
C PRO A 271 24.06 -2.97 0.32
N VAL A 272 23.46 -3.61 1.33
CA VAL A 272 24.10 -3.89 2.62
C VAL A 272 25.13 -5.02 2.49
N GLY A 273 24.77 -6.10 1.80
CA GLY A 273 25.71 -7.17 1.45
C GLY A 273 26.85 -6.71 0.53
N GLU A 274 26.60 -5.75 -0.36
CA GLU A 274 27.63 -5.10 -1.16
C GLU A 274 28.55 -4.22 -0.30
N ALA A 275 28.00 -3.44 0.63
CA ALA A 275 28.79 -2.67 1.60
C ALA A 275 29.69 -3.59 2.43
N ARG A 276 29.16 -4.70 2.92
CA ARG A 276 29.90 -5.76 3.62
C ARG A 276 31.09 -6.27 2.80
N LYS A 277 30.88 -6.57 1.51
CA LYS A 277 31.93 -6.99 0.58
C LYS A 277 32.99 -5.90 0.39
N ARG A 278 32.59 -4.63 0.20
CA ARG A 278 33.53 -3.49 0.07
C ARG A 278 34.42 -3.34 1.30
N LEU A 279 33.85 -3.54 2.49
CA LEU A 279 34.56 -3.49 3.76
C LEU A 279 35.34 -4.78 4.09
N LYS A 280 35.36 -5.77 3.18
CA LYS A 280 36.05 -7.07 3.37
C LYS A 280 35.62 -7.81 4.64
N GLN A 281 34.38 -7.60 5.08
CA GLN A 281 33.82 -8.34 6.19
C GLN A 281 33.48 -9.78 5.77
N PRO A 282 33.40 -10.75 6.71
CA PRO A 282 33.01 -12.11 6.40
C PRO A 282 31.68 -12.18 5.65
N PRO A 283 31.55 -13.07 4.66
CA PRO A 283 30.32 -13.21 3.89
C PRO A 283 29.15 -13.66 4.78
N ARG A 284 27.94 -13.25 4.40
CA ARG A 284 26.66 -13.61 5.02
C ARG A 284 25.70 -14.09 3.93
N GLU A 285 24.54 -14.58 4.35
CA GLU A 285 23.46 -14.89 3.42
C GLU A 285 23.07 -13.65 2.62
N PRO A 286 22.76 -13.79 1.31
CA PRO A 286 22.23 -12.70 0.52
C PRO A 286 20.97 -12.11 1.14
N TYR A 287 20.85 -10.79 1.10
CA TYR A 287 19.70 -10.05 1.62
C TYR A 287 19.48 -10.23 3.13
N MET A 288 20.54 -10.48 3.91
CA MET A 288 20.43 -10.74 5.35
C MET A 288 19.52 -9.73 6.06
N LEU A 289 19.75 -8.42 5.85
CA LEU A 289 18.92 -7.34 6.42
C LEU A 289 17.43 -7.49 6.08
N LEU A 290 17.10 -7.52 4.79
CA LEU A 290 15.69 -7.52 4.36
C LEU A 290 15.00 -8.86 4.67
N SER A 291 15.74 -9.96 4.62
CA SER A 291 15.23 -11.29 4.97
C SER A 291 14.89 -11.43 6.46
N SER A 292 15.45 -10.57 7.31
CA SER A 292 15.19 -10.55 8.76
C SER A 292 14.37 -9.34 9.21
N HIS A 293 13.99 -8.42 8.30
CA HIS A 293 13.37 -7.15 8.66
C HIS A 293 12.07 -6.90 7.87
N PRO A 294 11.00 -7.67 8.12
CA PRO A 294 9.76 -7.56 7.37
C PRO A 294 9.08 -6.19 7.52
N LEU A 295 9.22 -5.50 8.66
CA LEU A 295 8.76 -4.11 8.83
C LEU A 295 9.34 -3.19 7.76
N LEU A 296 10.66 -3.22 7.55
CA LEU A 296 11.32 -2.42 6.52
C LEU A 296 10.87 -2.82 5.11
N CYS A 297 10.75 -4.13 4.85
CA CYS A 297 10.23 -4.63 3.57
C CYS A 297 8.83 -4.11 3.26
N GLY A 298 7.94 -4.01 4.25
CA GLY A 298 6.59 -3.48 4.05
C GLY A 298 6.56 -1.98 3.77
N LEU A 299 7.42 -1.19 4.41
CA LEU A 299 7.53 0.25 4.11
C LEU A 299 8.10 0.49 2.70
N ILE A 300 9.08 -0.31 2.27
CA ILE A 300 9.60 -0.28 0.88
C ILE A 300 8.48 -0.67 -0.10
N THR A 301 7.72 -1.72 0.21
CA THR A 301 6.59 -2.20 -0.60
C THR A 301 5.53 -1.09 -0.76
N TYR A 302 5.17 -0.42 0.33
CA TYR A 302 4.27 0.73 0.30
C TYR A 302 4.81 1.86 -0.59
N SER A 303 6.07 2.24 -0.41
CA SER A 303 6.71 3.32 -1.18
C SER A 303 6.67 3.03 -2.68
N LEU A 304 6.89 1.77 -3.08
CA LEU A 304 6.77 1.32 -4.47
C LEU A 304 5.34 1.43 -4.98
N LYS A 305 4.36 0.87 -4.25
CA LYS A 305 2.95 0.89 -4.68
C LYS A 305 2.41 2.31 -4.81
N ALA A 306 2.65 3.19 -3.83
CA ALA A 306 2.16 4.56 -3.85
C ALA A 306 2.74 5.38 -5.02
N LYS A 307 4.07 5.33 -5.22
CA LYS A 307 4.72 6.00 -6.36
C LYS A 307 4.24 5.45 -7.70
N PHE A 308 4.08 4.13 -7.79
CA PHE A 308 3.63 3.48 -9.02
C PHE A 308 2.19 3.84 -9.35
N GLN A 309 1.28 3.85 -8.37
CA GLN A 309 -0.12 4.23 -8.58
C GLN A 309 -0.22 5.67 -9.13
N GLU A 310 0.45 6.63 -8.49
CA GLU A 310 0.45 8.04 -8.90
C GLU A 310 0.86 8.21 -10.37
N VAL A 311 2.03 7.69 -10.74
CA VAL A 311 2.56 7.86 -12.10
C VAL A 311 1.76 7.08 -13.14
N SER A 312 1.24 5.91 -12.77
CA SER A 312 0.46 5.07 -13.69
C SER A 312 -0.91 5.67 -13.97
N LEU A 313 -1.52 6.30 -12.97
CA LEU A 313 -2.77 7.04 -13.12
C LEU A 313 -2.57 8.29 -13.98
N ALA A 314 -1.55 9.10 -13.68
CA ALA A 314 -1.19 10.25 -14.51
C ALA A 314 -0.88 9.86 -15.96
N PHE A 315 -0.24 8.70 -16.17
CA PHE A 315 -0.01 8.14 -17.50
C PHE A 315 -1.34 7.80 -18.18
N ALA A 316 -2.20 7.03 -17.54
CA ALA A 316 -3.48 6.64 -18.12
C ALA A 316 -4.37 7.85 -18.48
N ASP A 317 -4.39 8.87 -17.63
CA ASP A 317 -5.13 10.12 -17.87
C ASP A 317 -4.58 10.93 -19.04
N ALA A 318 -3.25 11.08 -19.13
CA ALA A 318 -2.63 11.79 -20.24
C ALA A 318 -2.95 11.14 -21.59
N TRP A 319 -3.06 9.81 -21.61
CA TRP A 319 -3.43 9.03 -22.79
C TRP A 319 -4.93 8.93 -23.03
N GLY A 320 -5.78 9.28 -22.06
CA GLY A 320 -7.23 9.19 -22.16
C GLY A 320 -7.76 7.77 -22.39
N SER A 321 -6.93 6.74 -22.25
CA SER A 321 -7.26 5.38 -22.71
C SER A 321 -8.36 4.76 -21.87
N ILE A 322 -8.27 4.87 -20.54
CA ILE A 322 -9.21 4.24 -19.61
C ILE A 322 -10.52 5.02 -19.62
N LEU A 323 -10.45 6.32 -19.32
CA LEU A 323 -11.63 7.15 -19.16
C LEU A 323 -12.51 7.15 -20.42
N TYR A 324 -11.91 7.28 -21.61
CA TYR A 324 -12.69 7.38 -22.85
C TYR A 324 -13.25 6.02 -23.27
N THR A 325 -12.53 4.93 -23.01
CA THR A 325 -13.06 3.57 -23.20
C THR A 325 -14.24 3.33 -22.27
N TYR A 326 -14.17 3.77 -21.02
CA TYR A 326 -15.28 3.66 -20.08
C TYR A 326 -16.53 4.43 -20.55
N HIS A 327 -16.37 5.63 -21.12
CA HIS A 327 -17.51 6.35 -21.71
C HIS A 327 -18.20 5.53 -22.80
N LEU A 328 -17.42 4.86 -23.67
CA LEU A 328 -17.97 4.00 -24.71
C LEU A 328 -18.61 2.74 -24.15
N TYR A 329 -17.94 2.05 -23.22
CA TYR A 329 -18.46 0.88 -22.51
C TYR A 329 -19.80 1.17 -21.85
N ASN A 330 -19.90 2.30 -21.14
CA ASN A 330 -21.16 2.78 -20.58
C ASN A 330 -22.24 2.92 -21.64
N ALA A 331 -21.95 3.60 -22.77
CA ALA A 331 -22.94 3.81 -23.82
C ALA A 331 -23.43 2.49 -24.40
N VAL A 332 -22.54 1.57 -24.78
CA VAL A 332 -22.94 0.29 -25.38
C VAL A 332 -23.66 -0.63 -24.39
N LYS A 333 -23.35 -0.52 -23.08
CA LYS A 333 -24.07 -1.24 -22.02
C LYS A 333 -25.50 -0.68 -21.83
N GLN A 334 -25.66 0.65 -21.80
CA GLN A 334 -26.99 1.27 -21.69
C GLN A 334 -27.88 0.99 -22.90
N GLU A 335 -27.30 0.94 -24.10
CA GLU A 335 -28.01 0.57 -25.33
C GLU A 335 -28.24 -0.96 -25.47
N LYS A 336 -27.80 -1.77 -24.49
CA LYS A 336 -27.91 -3.24 -24.47
C LYS A 336 -27.30 -3.93 -25.70
N LEU A 337 -26.14 -3.43 -26.12
CA LEU A 337 -25.43 -3.93 -27.31
C LEU A 337 -24.31 -4.93 -26.99
N LEU A 338 -23.94 -5.10 -25.72
CA LEU A 338 -22.95 -6.08 -25.26
C LEU A 338 -23.62 -7.40 -24.89
N GLN A 339 -22.90 -8.51 -25.09
CA GLN A 339 -23.30 -9.84 -24.60
C GLN A 339 -22.53 -10.19 -23.33
N ASN A 340 -21.31 -9.68 -23.18
CA ASN A 340 -20.44 -9.95 -22.04
C ASN A 340 -20.28 -8.69 -21.17
N ASP A 341 -20.27 -8.89 -19.86
CA ASP A 341 -19.79 -7.86 -18.92
C ASP A 341 -18.26 -7.77 -18.96
N TRP A 342 -17.73 -6.61 -18.57
CA TRP A 342 -16.29 -6.37 -18.48
C TRP A 342 -15.86 -6.23 -17.02
N PRO A 343 -15.51 -7.33 -16.33
CA PRO A 343 -15.15 -7.32 -14.91
C PRO A 343 -14.08 -6.29 -14.53
N ASP A 344 -12.98 -6.21 -15.29
CA ASP A 344 -11.91 -5.24 -14.99
C ASP A 344 -12.44 -3.79 -15.01
N MET A 345 -13.27 -3.46 -16.00
CA MET A 345 -13.85 -2.13 -16.15
C MET A 345 -14.87 -1.83 -15.05
N ASP A 346 -15.75 -2.78 -14.75
CA ASP A 346 -16.78 -2.63 -13.72
C ASP A 346 -16.16 -2.47 -12.32
N VAL A 347 -15.16 -3.29 -11.97
CA VAL A 347 -14.44 -3.21 -10.69
C VAL A 347 -13.65 -1.90 -10.56
N ILE A 348 -12.77 -1.61 -11.53
CA ILE A 348 -11.85 -0.46 -11.42
C ILE A 348 -12.63 0.85 -11.50
N MET A 349 -13.62 0.94 -12.39
CA MET A 349 -14.41 2.17 -12.55
C MET A 349 -15.51 2.29 -11.49
N GLY A 350 -15.99 1.18 -10.92
CA GLY A 350 -16.84 1.20 -9.73
C GLY A 350 -16.14 1.84 -8.52
N MET A 351 -14.80 1.75 -8.47
CA MET A 351 -14.01 2.47 -7.46
C MET A 351 -13.87 3.96 -7.73
N GLN A 352 -14.16 4.45 -8.94
CA GLN A 352 -14.02 5.86 -9.28
C GLN A 352 -15.33 6.61 -9.02
N ASP A 353 -15.31 7.62 -8.14
CA ASP A 353 -16.48 8.46 -7.89
C ASP A 353 -16.59 9.60 -8.92
N LYS A 354 -17.83 9.95 -9.31
CA LYS A 354 -18.15 11.18 -10.07
C LYS A 354 -17.43 11.32 -11.41
N ILE A 355 -17.27 10.22 -12.14
CA ILE A 355 -16.74 10.22 -13.51
C ILE A 355 -17.58 11.12 -14.43
N PHE A 356 -18.92 11.00 -14.35
CA PHE A 356 -19.86 11.83 -15.11
C PHE A 356 -20.20 13.15 -14.39
N VAL A 357 -20.64 14.16 -15.14
CA VAL A 357 -21.21 15.40 -14.58
C VAL A 357 -22.71 15.19 -14.35
N GLY A 358 -23.10 14.96 -13.11
CA GLY A 358 -24.49 14.61 -12.76
C GLY A 358 -24.73 13.11 -12.94
N ASP A 359 -25.94 12.76 -13.36
CA ASP A 359 -26.34 11.36 -13.54
C ASP A 359 -25.58 10.70 -14.70
N GLN A 360 -25.48 9.37 -14.63
CA GLN A 360 -24.92 8.53 -15.68
C GLN A 360 -25.69 8.78 -17.00
N PRO A 361 -25.00 9.04 -18.13
CA PRO A 361 -25.67 9.36 -19.38
C PRO A 361 -26.44 8.13 -19.91
N GLN A 362 -27.63 8.39 -20.47
CA GLN A 362 -28.59 7.38 -20.93
C GLN A 362 -29.04 7.57 -22.39
N THR A 363 -28.56 8.61 -23.07
CA THR A 363 -28.96 8.95 -24.44
C THR A 363 -27.74 9.29 -25.28
N ALA A 364 -27.85 9.13 -26.61
CA ALA A 364 -26.78 9.46 -27.55
C ALA A 364 -26.23 10.89 -27.39
N GLU A 365 -27.11 11.84 -27.10
CA GLU A 365 -26.77 13.24 -26.89
C GLU A 365 -26.04 13.46 -25.56
N ASP A 366 -26.45 12.74 -24.51
CA ASP A 366 -25.79 12.77 -23.21
C ASP A 366 -24.42 12.08 -23.24
N TYR A 367 -24.27 10.96 -23.97
CA TYR A 367 -22.96 10.31 -24.14
C TYR A 367 -21.94 11.28 -24.73
N LEU A 368 -22.31 11.95 -25.83
CA LEU A 368 -21.44 12.92 -26.50
C LEU A 368 -21.14 14.13 -25.61
N LYS A 369 -22.14 14.65 -24.91
CA LYS A 369 -21.98 15.77 -23.98
C LYS A 369 -21.02 15.40 -22.84
N GLN A 370 -21.23 14.27 -22.17
CA GLN A 370 -20.38 13.83 -21.06
C GLN A 370 -18.95 13.54 -21.52
N PHE A 371 -18.77 12.96 -22.70
CA PHE A 371 -17.46 12.75 -23.31
C PHE A 371 -16.73 14.07 -23.59
N ALA A 372 -17.41 15.07 -24.14
CA ALA A 372 -16.81 16.39 -24.32
C ALA A 372 -16.44 17.06 -22.99
N LEU A 373 -17.27 16.91 -21.95
CA LEU A 373 -16.96 17.43 -20.62
C LEU A 373 -15.72 16.74 -20.03
N SER A 374 -15.54 15.43 -20.23
CA SER A 374 -14.35 14.71 -19.75
C SER A 374 -13.07 15.10 -20.50
N MET A 375 -13.16 15.46 -21.77
CA MET A 375 -12.04 16.08 -22.52
C MET A 375 -11.70 17.52 -22.09
N GLY A 376 -12.46 18.12 -21.16
CA GLY A 376 -12.18 19.44 -20.62
C GLY A 376 -12.89 20.60 -21.32
N TRP A 377 -13.96 20.33 -22.05
CA TRP A 377 -14.81 21.40 -22.60
C TRP A 377 -15.81 21.91 -21.57
N SER A 378 -16.18 23.19 -21.67
CA SER A 378 -17.15 23.79 -20.76
C SER A 378 -18.57 23.35 -21.06
N ALA A 379 -19.39 23.16 -20.03
CA ALA A 379 -20.84 22.93 -20.17
C ALA A 379 -21.55 24.06 -20.94
N THR A 380 -20.99 25.28 -20.93
CA THR A 380 -21.52 26.41 -21.71
C THR A 380 -21.45 26.18 -23.22
N ALA A 381 -20.56 25.29 -23.69
CA ALA A 381 -20.49 24.86 -25.10
C ALA A 381 -21.81 24.25 -25.61
N PHE A 382 -22.62 23.69 -24.69
CA PHE A 382 -23.88 23.00 -24.99
C PHE A 382 -25.13 23.87 -24.76
N SER A 383 -24.96 25.13 -24.34
CA SER A 383 -26.08 26.04 -24.06
C SER A 383 -26.90 26.40 -25.31
N LYS A 384 -28.20 26.68 -25.14
CA LYS A 384 -29.13 27.00 -26.25
C LYS A 384 -28.82 28.34 -26.93
N ASN A 385 -28.25 29.31 -26.22
CA ASN A 385 -28.01 30.68 -26.70
C ASN A 385 -26.52 30.98 -27.02
N ARG A 386 -25.75 29.96 -27.43
CA ARG A 386 -24.32 30.13 -27.70
C ARG A 386 -24.09 31.04 -28.92
N ARG A 387 -23.20 32.03 -28.77
CA ARG A 387 -22.68 32.85 -29.87
C ARG A 387 -21.71 32.03 -30.74
N GLN A 388 -21.76 32.20 -32.06
CA GLN A 388 -20.80 31.57 -32.99
C GLN A 388 -19.37 32.04 -32.66
N GLY A 389 -18.44 31.09 -32.51
CA GLY A 389 -17.05 31.35 -32.10
C GLY A 389 -16.37 30.11 -31.52
N ALA A 390 -15.13 30.26 -31.05
CA ALA A 390 -14.33 29.16 -30.46
C ALA A 390 -15.09 28.44 -29.33
N LEU A 391 -14.90 27.13 -29.23
CA LEU A 391 -15.49 26.33 -28.16
C LEU A 391 -14.89 26.74 -26.80
N PRO A 392 -15.72 27.02 -25.78
CA PRO A 392 -15.21 27.39 -24.47
C PRO A 392 -14.58 26.17 -23.77
N VAL A 393 -13.33 26.32 -23.34
CA VAL A 393 -12.61 25.32 -22.55
C VAL A 393 -12.96 25.48 -21.08
N SER A 394 -13.05 24.37 -20.35
CA SER A 394 -13.23 24.36 -18.90
C SER A 394 -12.00 24.95 -18.21
N SER A 395 -12.21 25.85 -17.25
CA SER A 395 -11.13 26.34 -16.39
C SER A 395 -10.53 25.27 -15.48
N ARG A 396 -11.26 24.15 -15.28
CA ARG A 396 -10.81 23.00 -14.49
C ARG A 396 -10.01 21.98 -15.32
N GLY A 397 -9.88 22.18 -16.64
CA GLY A 397 -9.21 21.23 -17.52
C GLY A 397 -10.03 19.94 -17.77
N PRO A 398 -9.39 18.93 -18.40
CA PRO A 398 -9.98 17.61 -18.58
C PRO A 398 -10.23 16.91 -17.25
N ARG A 399 -11.19 15.99 -17.24
CA ARG A 399 -11.40 15.11 -16.09
C ARG A 399 -10.29 14.07 -16.06
N THR A 400 -9.86 13.75 -14.85
CA THR A 400 -8.84 12.77 -14.54
C THR A 400 -9.44 11.71 -13.63
N LEU A 401 -8.86 10.52 -13.65
CA LEU A 401 -9.10 9.53 -12.61
C LEU A 401 -8.63 10.07 -11.26
N LYS A 402 -9.20 9.55 -10.19
CA LYS A 402 -8.86 9.94 -8.82
C LYS A 402 -7.84 8.97 -8.26
N GLU A 403 -6.80 9.51 -7.64
CA GLU A 403 -5.90 8.74 -6.78
C GLU A 403 -6.69 8.18 -5.59
N LEU A 404 -6.82 6.86 -5.53
CA LEU A 404 -7.57 6.14 -4.50
C LEU A 404 -6.67 5.89 -3.27
N ALA A 405 -7.18 5.13 -2.29
CA ALA A 405 -6.53 4.83 -1.02
C ALA A 405 -6.22 6.09 -0.17
N PRO A 406 -7.23 6.93 0.16
CA PRO A 406 -7.00 8.22 0.82
C PRO A 406 -6.25 8.16 2.16
N VAL A 407 -6.37 7.07 2.91
CA VAL A 407 -5.61 6.86 4.15
C VAL A 407 -4.16 6.54 3.83
N ALA A 408 -3.92 5.55 2.98
CA ALA A 408 -2.59 5.17 2.53
C ALA A 408 -1.86 6.36 1.90
N GLN A 409 -2.52 7.17 1.08
CA GLN A 409 -1.92 8.34 0.45
C GLN A 409 -1.45 9.42 1.42
N THR A 410 -1.98 9.46 2.65
CA THR A 410 -1.50 10.43 3.66
C THR A 410 -0.07 10.14 4.13
N PHE A 411 0.43 8.90 3.96
CA PHE A 411 1.79 8.52 4.32
C PHE A 411 2.82 8.78 3.20
N LYS A 412 2.38 9.21 2.01
CA LYS A 412 3.25 9.39 0.84
C LYS A 412 4.36 10.41 1.09
N PRO A 413 4.09 11.61 1.65
CA PRO A 413 5.14 12.59 1.89
C PRO A 413 6.30 12.02 2.75
N ARG A 414 5.96 11.20 3.76
CA ARG A 414 6.95 10.59 4.65
C ARG A 414 7.80 9.54 3.94
N PHE A 415 7.18 8.51 3.37
CA PHE A 415 7.92 7.34 2.89
C PHE A 415 8.29 7.40 1.40
N CYS A 416 7.80 8.39 0.66
CA CYS A 416 8.06 8.53 -0.77
C CYS A 416 8.85 9.78 -1.14
N GLU A 417 8.66 10.88 -0.41
CA GLU A 417 9.17 12.22 -0.77
C GLU A 417 10.22 12.75 0.20
N GLY A 418 10.48 12.04 1.31
CA GLY A 418 11.47 12.44 2.32
C GLY A 418 11.03 13.63 3.16
N ALA A 419 9.72 13.83 3.35
CA ALA A 419 9.20 14.91 4.19
C ALA A 419 9.76 14.83 5.63
N LEU A 420 9.99 16.01 6.21
CA LEU A 420 10.52 16.14 7.58
C LEU A 420 9.48 15.86 8.66
N GLN A 421 8.18 15.86 8.33
CA GLN A 421 7.13 15.53 9.27
C GLN A 421 7.15 14.03 9.58
N ARG A 422 7.62 13.69 10.78
CA ARG A 422 7.91 12.32 11.22
C ARG A 422 7.26 11.92 12.56
N ASP A 423 6.63 12.86 13.25
CA ASP A 423 6.08 12.65 14.59
C ASP A 423 4.54 12.79 14.54
N TRP A 424 3.82 11.73 14.16
CA TRP A 424 2.35 11.74 14.14
C TRP A 424 1.79 11.62 15.57
N THR A 425 0.72 12.37 15.87
CA THR A 425 -0.03 12.24 17.12
C THR A 425 -1.26 11.34 16.96
N ALA A 426 -1.85 10.88 18.06
CA ALA A 426 -3.11 10.15 18.02
C ALA A 426 -4.23 10.95 17.32
N ALA A 427 -4.29 12.27 17.52
CA ALA A 427 -5.27 13.12 16.84
C ALA A 427 -5.04 13.17 15.32
N ASP A 428 -3.77 13.17 14.88
CA ASP A 428 -3.47 13.12 13.45
C ASP A 428 -3.89 11.79 12.83
N ILE A 429 -3.62 10.66 13.51
CA ILE A 429 -4.02 9.34 13.04
C ILE A 429 -5.55 9.19 13.02
N GLU A 430 -6.27 9.74 14.01
CA GLU A 430 -7.73 9.76 14.02
C GLU A 430 -8.28 10.54 12.82
N GLN A 431 -7.70 11.70 12.53
CA GLN A 431 -8.04 12.47 11.34
C GLN A 431 -7.73 11.70 10.05
N ILE A 432 -6.61 10.97 10.00
CA ILE A 432 -6.24 10.15 8.85
C ILE A 432 -7.26 9.04 8.62
N VAL A 433 -7.57 8.22 9.64
CA VAL A 433 -8.54 7.12 9.54
C VAL A 433 -9.93 7.64 9.11
N SER A 434 -10.32 8.83 9.57
CA SER A 434 -11.59 9.46 9.18
C SER A 434 -11.74 9.75 7.67
N LYS A 435 -10.65 9.69 6.90
CA LYS A 435 -10.68 9.87 5.43
C LYS A 435 -11.12 8.63 4.65
N SER A 436 -11.19 7.47 5.31
CA SER A 436 -11.57 6.20 4.68
C SER A 436 -12.96 6.27 4.02
N ASN A 437 -13.10 5.58 2.89
CA ASN A 437 -14.41 5.37 2.24
C ASN A 437 -15.02 4.00 2.56
N TRP A 438 -14.39 3.23 3.44
CA TRP A 438 -14.76 1.84 3.76
C TRP A 438 -15.41 1.72 5.14
N SER A 439 -16.42 0.86 5.24
CA SER A 439 -17.05 0.44 6.49
C SER A 439 -16.70 -0.99 6.86
N TRP A 440 -16.81 -1.30 8.15
CA TRP A 440 -16.54 -2.60 8.73
C TRP A 440 -17.84 -3.17 9.26
N ASP A 441 -18.19 -4.37 8.81
CA ASP A 441 -19.19 -5.20 9.45
C ASP A 441 -18.47 -6.45 9.99
N GLU A 442 -18.44 -6.61 11.32
CA GLU A 442 -17.90 -7.81 11.97
C GLU A 442 -18.90 -8.95 11.76
N GLU A 443 -18.53 -9.96 10.97
CA GLU A 443 -19.28 -11.20 10.91
C GLU A 443 -18.72 -12.21 11.93
N ALA A 444 -19.64 -12.80 12.71
CA ALA A 444 -19.27 -13.80 13.69
C ALA A 444 -18.82 -15.09 12.99
N SER A 445 -17.54 -15.42 13.12
CA SER A 445 -16.99 -16.70 12.66
C SER A 445 -17.38 -17.84 13.61
N PRO A 446 -17.59 -19.07 13.12
CA PRO A 446 -17.85 -20.24 13.96
C PRO A 446 -16.67 -20.69 14.84
N SER A 447 -15.46 -20.14 14.63
CA SER A 447 -14.26 -20.47 15.41
C SER A 447 -13.71 -19.24 16.12
N GLU A 448 -13.42 -19.33 17.42
CA GLU A 448 -12.92 -18.22 18.26
C GLU A 448 -11.56 -17.64 17.79
N ASP A 449 -10.83 -18.35 16.92
CA ASP A 449 -9.46 -17.98 16.51
C ASP A 449 -9.35 -17.29 15.13
N ILE A 450 -10.41 -17.22 14.34
CA ILE A 450 -10.38 -16.63 12.98
C ILE A 450 -11.56 -15.70 12.81
N ARG A 451 -11.31 -14.38 12.74
CA ARG A 451 -12.32 -13.38 12.40
C ARG A 451 -12.45 -13.30 10.88
N VAL A 452 -13.65 -13.53 10.37
CA VAL A 452 -14.00 -13.32 8.96
C VAL A 452 -14.61 -11.93 8.86
N TYR A 453 -14.10 -11.10 7.95
CA TYR A 453 -14.54 -9.71 7.81
C TYR A 453 -15.24 -9.54 6.46
N SER A 454 -16.46 -9.00 6.49
CA SER A 454 -17.16 -8.54 5.30
C SER A 454 -16.85 -7.05 5.08
N MET A 455 -16.47 -6.70 3.86
CA MET A 455 -16.04 -5.35 3.49
C MET A 455 -17.07 -4.68 2.59
N SER A 456 -17.73 -3.63 3.09
CA SER A 456 -18.66 -2.82 2.31
C SER A 456 -18.08 -1.43 2.04
N ARG A 457 -18.16 -0.99 0.78
CA ARG A 457 -17.74 0.37 0.39
C ARG A 457 -18.92 1.31 0.53
N SER A 458 -18.80 2.35 1.36
CA SER A 458 -19.87 3.33 1.48
C SER A 458 -19.82 4.34 0.34
N MET A 459 -20.86 4.36 -0.48
CA MET A 459 -21.07 5.36 -1.55
C MET A 459 -21.47 6.75 -1.00
N ALA A 460 -21.84 6.83 0.28
CA ALA A 460 -22.18 8.06 0.96
C ALA A 460 -21.11 8.40 2.02
N LYS A 461 -20.55 9.61 1.99
CA LYS A 461 -19.80 10.14 3.13
C LYS A 461 -20.77 10.38 4.28
N GLU A 462 -21.12 9.32 5.02
CA GLU A 462 -21.58 9.52 6.37
C GLU A 462 -20.41 10.14 7.11
N GLN A 463 -20.55 11.41 7.49
CA GLN A 463 -19.75 11.98 8.54
C GLN A 463 -20.04 11.13 9.77
N LYS A 464 -19.27 10.06 9.99
CA LYS A 464 -19.17 9.44 11.30
C LYS A 464 -18.81 10.58 12.24
N LYS A 465 -19.80 11.04 13.01
CA LYS A 465 -19.54 11.95 14.13
C LYS A 465 -18.44 11.28 14.92
N ALA A 466 -17.30 11.95 15.06
CA ALA A 466 -16.27 11.53 15.99
C ALA A 466 -16.98 11.19 17.30
N THR A 467 -17.01 9.90 17.64
CA THR A 467 -17.50 9.46 18.93
C THR A 467 -16.64 10.19 19.94
N SER A 468 -17.26 11.11 20.70
CA SER A 468 -16.60 12.05 21.61
C SER A 468 -16.07 11.36 22.87
N GLY A 469 -15.47 10.19 22.73
CA GLY A 469 -14.62 9.54 23.73
C GLY A 469 -13.21 9.49 23.15
N ALA A 470 -12.20 9.83 23.95
CA ALA A 470 -10.81 9.72 23.53
C ALA A 470 -10.55 8.29 23.04
N VAL A 471 -10.37 8.10 21.73
CA VAL A 471 -10.02 6.80 21.17
C VAL A 471 -8.68 6.40 21.80
N ASN A 472 -8.65 5.24 22.43
CA ASN A 472 -7.43 4.71 23.03
C ASN A 472 -6.39 4.47 21.92
N ALA A 473 -5.15 4.95 22.07
CA ALA A 473 -4.14 4.91 21.01
C ALA A 473 -3.87 3.50 20.42
N PRO A 474 -3.83 2.40 21.20
CA PRO A 474 -3.75 1.03 20.65
C PRO A 474 -4.95 0.64 19.78
N GLU A 475 -6.15 1.08 20.15
CA GLU A 475 -7.35 0.81 19.35
C GLU A 475 -7.33 1.59 18.04
N LEU A 476 -6.88 2.84 18.09
CA LEU A 476 -6.67 3.66 16.90
C LEU A 476 -5.63 3.05 15.95
N LEU A 477 -4.57 2.43 16.48
CA LEU A 477 -3.59 1.70 15.68
C LEU A 477 -4.23 0.50 14.96
N LYS A 478 -5.11 -0.26 15.63
CA LYS A 478 -5.85 -1.36 14.99
C LYS A 478 -6.76 -0.83 13.88
N GLN A 479 -7.51 0.23 14.13
CA GLN A 479 -8.35 0.89 13.12
C GLN A 479 -7.52 1.38 11.92
N LEU A 480 -6.31 1.90 12.15
CA LEU A 480 -5.39 2.30 11.09
C LEU A 480 -4.96 1.10 10.24
N ARG A 481 -4.51 0.00 10.87
CA ARG A 481 -4.15 -1.25 10.16
C ARG A 481 -5.30 -1.73 9.29
N ASP A 482 -6.48 -1.85 9.90
CA ASP A 482 -7.67 -2.38 9.26
C ASP A 482 -8.00 -1.53 8.04
N THR A 483 -8.05 -0.20 8.21
CA THR A 483 -8.32 0.75 7.12
C THR A 483 -7.28 0.70 6.00
N LEU A 484 -6.00 0.53 6.33
CA LEU A 484 -4.95 0.38 5.31
C LEU A 484 -5.10 -0.93 4.55
N TYR A 485 -5.54 -2.00 5.22
CA TYR A 485 -5.79 -3.29 4.59
C TYR A 485 -6.98 -3.23 3.61
N THR A 486 -8.06 -2.51 3.94
CA THR A 486 -9.19 -2.34 3.00
C THR A 486 -8.80 -1.52 1.77
N GLU A 487 -7.91 -0.54 1.94
CA GLU A 487 -7.35 0.24 0.83
C GLU A 487 -6.27 -0.52 0.03
N SER A 488 -5.90 -1.74 0.41
CA SER A 488 -4.85 -2.52 -0.29
C SER A 488 -5.20 -2.80 -1.75
N LEU A 489 -6.49 -3.05 -2.04
CA LEU A 489 -7.00 -3.21 -3.40
C LEU A 489 -6.86 -1.92 -4.21
N GLU A 490 -7.31 -0.80 -3.65
CA GLU A 490 -7.23 0.52 -4.28
C GLU A 490 -5.78 0.89 -4.63
N LEU A 491 -4.83 0.59 -3.73
CA LEU A 491 -3.40 0.85 -3.90
C LEU A 491 -2.72 -0.10 -4.90
N SER A 492 -3.34 -1.24 -5.22
CA SER A 492 -2.74 -2.30 -6.06
C SER A 492 -3.30 -2.35 -7.50
N ILE A 493 -4.19 -1.42 -7.88
CA ILE A 493 -4.80 -1.39 -9.22
C ILE A 493 -3.70 -1.28 -10.30
N PRO A 494 -3.65 -2.20 -11.29
CA PRO A 494 -2.59 -2.25 -12.30
C PRO A 494 -2.87 -1.27 -13.46
N TYR A 495 -2.89 0.04 -13.18
CA TYR A 495 -3.30 1.08 -14.15
C TYR A 495 -2.53 1.05 -15.49
N LEU A 496 -1.24 0.70 -15.52
CA LEU A 496 -0.51 0.57 -16.80
C LEU A 496 -0.97 -0.65 -17.62
N SER A 497 -1.22 -1.78 -16.98
CA SER A 497 -1.79 -2.96 -17.66
C SER A 497 -3.18 -2.63 -18.18
N PHE A 498 -4.02 -2.01 -17.35
CA PHE A 498 -5.36 -1.63 -17.74
C PHE A 498 -5.38 -0.59 -18.86
N HIS A 499 -4.44 0.36 -18.83
CA HIS A 499 -4.20 1.28 -19.93
C HIS A 499 -3.92 0.54 -21.24
N ARG A 500 -3.01 -0.45 -21.25
CA ARG A 500 -2.66 -1.23 -22.46
C ARG A 500 -3.85 -2.03 -22.98
N ILE A 501 -4.64 -2.62 -22.09
CA ILE A 501 -5.88 -3.35 -22.42
C ILE A 501 -6.88 -2.39 -23.11
N CYS A 502 -7.21 -1.28 -22.47
CA CYS A 502 -8.11 -0.26 -23.04
C CYS A 502 -7.59 0.28 -24.38
N TRP A 503 -6.27 0.49 -24.52
CA TRP A 503 -5.69 0.92 -25.79
C TRP A 503 -5.86 -0.13 -26.89
N SER A 504 -5.69 -1.42 -26.56
CA SER A 504 -5.91 -2.53 -27.50
C SER A 504 -7.37 -2.63 -27.94
N VAL A 505 -8.31 -2.45 -27.00
CA VAL A 505 -9.75 -2.43 -27.27
C VAL A 505 -10.10 -1.26 -28.22
N LEU A 506 -9.60 -0.05 -27.93
CA LEU A 506 -9.80 1.10 -28.81
C LEU A 506 -9.21 0.89 -30.22
N ARG A 507 -8.04 0.24 -30.34
CA ARG A 507 -7.46 -0.12 -31.64
C ARG A 507 -8.41 -1.05 -32.41
N SER A 508 -8.93 -2.09 -31.77
CA SER A 508 -9.87 -3.04 -32.38
C SER A 508 -11.14 -2.33 -32.86
N ILE A 509 -11.74 -1.51 -32.00
CA ILE A 509 -12.94 -0.71 -32.32
C ILE A 509 -12.66 0.19 -33.53
N HIS A 510 -11.52 0.88 -33.53
CA HIS A 510 -11.14 1.74 -34.64
C HIS A 510 -10.99 0.99 -35.95
N GLU A 511 -10.35 -0.18 -35.96
CA GLU A 511 -10.21 -1.00 -37.18
C GLU A 511 -11.57 -1.43 -37.74
N HIS A 512 -12.48 -1.87 -36.88
CA HIS A 512 -13.84 -2.28 -37.27
C HIS A 512 -14.66 -1.11 -37.80
N CYS A 513 -14.63 0.03 -37.11
CA CYS A 513 -15.41 1.22 -37.48
C CYS A 513 -14.77 2.03 -38.62
N ARG A 514 -13.51 1.80 -38.98
CA ARG A 514 -12.74 2.63 -39.93
C ARG A 514 -13.45 2.86 -41.27
N PRO A 515 -14.06 1.86 -41.94
CA PRO A 515 -14.75 2.09 -43.21
C PRO A 515 -15.90 3.08 -43.07
N THR A 516 -16.71 2.93 -42.02
CA THR A 516 -17.85 3.78 -41.72
C THR A 516 -17.40 5.19 -41.30
N LEU A 517 -16.38 5.30 -40.44
CA LEU A 517 -15.77 6.58 -40.03
C LEU A 517 -15.23 7.38 -41.22
N ARG A 518 -14.48 6.72 -42.13
CA ARG A 518 -13.94 7.38 -43.33
C ARG A 518 -15.03 7.87 -44.27
N ASN A 519 -16.13 7.13 -44.38
CA ASN A 519 -17.28 7.55 -45.16
C ASN A 519 -17.89 8.83 -44.55
N MET A 520 -18.20 8.80 -43.25
CA MET A 520 -18.92 9.89 -42.55
C MET A 520 -18.10 11.16 -42.31
N PHE A 521 -16.80 11.02 -41.99
CA PHE A 521 -15.94 12.15 -41.56
C PHE A 521 -14.75 12.41 -42.50
N GLY A 522 -14.53 11.55 -43.50
CA GLY A 522 -13.38 11.66 -44.43
C GLY A 522 -12.13 10.97 -43.93
N GLY A 523 -11.06 10.96 -44.72
CA GLY A 523 -9.81 10.27 -44.34
C GLY A 523 -8.98 10.99 -43.28
N GLY A 524 -9.29 12.27 -42.99
CA GLY A 524 -8.55 13.12 -42.06
C GLY A 524 -9.14 13.19 -40.65
N TYR A 525 -10.15 12.37 -40.30
CA TYR A 525 -10.72 12.37 -38.94
C TYR A 525 -9.69 11.95 -37.87
N MET A 526 -8.70 11.14 -38.27
CA MET A 526 -7.57 10.72 -37.46
C MET A 526 -6.32 10.74 -38.32
N GLU A 527 -5.37 11.62 -38.00
CA GLU A 527 -4.09 11.75 -38.72
C GLU A 527 -3.04 10.77 -38.22
N ARG A 528 -3.06 10.51 -36.90
CA ARG A 528 -2.07 9.67 -36.21
C ARG A 528 -2.76 8.85 -35.13
N GLU A 529 -2.16 7.70 -34.83
CA GLU A 529 -2.69 6.79 -33.81
C GLU A 529 -2.74 7.41 -32.40
N ASN A 530 -1.95 8.44 -32.12
CA ASN A 530 -2.00 9.14 -30.84
C ASN A 530 -3.31 9.92 -30.58
N GLN A 531 -4.18 10.00 -31.60
CA GLN A 531 -5.55 10.54 -31.51
C GLN A 531 -6.61 9.44 -31.34
N LEU A 532 -6.20 8.17 -31.24
CA LEU A 532 -7.10 7.01 -31.15
C LEU A 532 -8.23 7.15 -30.12
N PRO A 533 -8.01 7.69 -28.89
CA PRO A 533 -9.08 7.84 -27.92
C PRO A 533 -10.23 8.74 -28.40
N PHE A 534 -9.99 9.64 -29.35
CA PHE A 534 -11.03 10.53 -29.91
C PHE A 534 -12.01 9.82 -30.85
N VAL A 535 -11.71 8.58 -31.27
CA VAL A 535 -12.65 7.73 -32.03
C VAL A 535 -13.98 7.58 -31.30
N VAL A 536 -13.97 7.50 -29.96
CA VAL A 536 -15.17 7.47 -29.12
C VAL A 536 -16.08 8.67 -29.38
N GLY A 537 -15.50 9.87 -29.48
CA GLY A 537 -16.23 11.09 -29.79
C GLY A 537 -16.87 11.07 -31.18
N TYR A 538 -16.18 10.52 -32.19
CA TYR A 538 -16.73 10.38 -33.53
C TYR A 538 -17.91 9.39 -33.57
N ILE A 539 -17.82 8.28 -32.83
CA ILE A 539 -18.91 7.30 -32.68
C ILE A 539 -20.14 7.98 -32.07
N PHE A 540 -19.98 8.72 -30.97
CA PHE A 540 -21.08 9.45 -30.35
C PHE A 540 -21.64 10.56 -31.25
N MET A 541 -20.77 11.28 -31.98
CA MET A 541 -21.20 12.32 -32.91
C MET A 541 -22.05 11.77 -34.05
N ALA A 542 -21.75 10.56 -34.54
CA ALA A 542 -22.56 9.89 -35.56
C ALA A 542 -23.96 9.49 -35.05
N ALA A 543 -24.05 9.05 -33.79
CA ALA A 543 -25.30 8.67 -33.12
C ALA A 543 -26.15 9.87 -32.64
N SER A 544 -25.62 11.09 -32.71
CA SER A 544 -26.28 12.30 -32.23
C SER A 544 -26.71 13.24 -33.36
N ASN A 545 -27.74 14.06 -33.13
CA ASN A 545 -28.22 15.06 -34.08
C ASN A 545 -27.51 16.43 -33.96
N THR A 546 -26.37 16.50 -33.26
CA THR A 546 -25.72 17.79 -32.94
C THR A 546 -24.52 18.09 -33.83
N GLN A 547 -24.57 19.23 -34.53
CA GLN A 547 -23.41 19.80 -35.24
C GLN A 547 -22.51 20.65 -34.32
N LYS A 548 -22.85 20.82 -33.03
CA LYS A 548 -22.23 21.82 -32.13
C LYS A 548 -20.75 21.55 -31.80
N LEU A 549 -20.24 20.35 -32.11
CA LEU A 549 -18.88 19.90 -31.81
C LEU A 549 -17.99 19.74 -33.04
N SER A 550 -18.41 20.23 -34.22
CA SER A 550 -17.59 20.23 -35.45
C SER A 550 -16.28 21.05 -35.37
N GLY A 551 -16.13 21.88 -34.34
CA GLY A 551 -14.88 22.58 -34.03
C GLY A 551 -13.94 21.80 -33.09
N LEU A 552 -14.40 20.70 -32.51
CA LEU A 552 -13.65 19.81 -31.60
C LEU A 552 -13.21 18.54 -32.34
N LEU A 553 -14.12 17.97 -33.11
CA LEU A 553 -13.90 16.83 -33.99
C LEU A 553 -14.18 17.26 -35.43
N GLY A 554 -13.63 16.55 -36.42
CA GLY A 554 -13.89 16.84 -37.83
C GLY A 554 -15.39 16.90 -38.15
N ALA A 555 -15.79 17.86 -38.99
CA ALA A 555 -17.19 18.01 -39.39
C ALA A 555 -17.72 16.76 -40.10
N LYS A 556 -18.96 16.39 -39.79
CA LYS A 556 -19.70 15.33 -40.47
C LYS A 556 -20.00 15.75 -41.91
N LYS A 557 -19.84 14.84 -42.87
CA LYS A 557 -20.14 15.13 -44.29
C LYS A 557 -21.64 15.15 -44.62
N SER A 558 -22.47 14.54 -43.77
CA SER A 558 -23.92 14.38 -43.94
C SER A 558 -24.60 14.55 -42.58
N ASP A 559 -25.82 15.08 -42.56
CA ASP A 559 -26.61 15.23 -41.32
C ASP A 559 -27.26 13.92 -40.83
N GLU A 560 -27.02 12.80 -41.53
CA GLU A 560 -27.62 11.48 -41.22
C GLU A 560 -27.22 10.95 -39.84
N VAL A 561 -28.17 10.95 -38.88
CA VAL A 561 -27.99 10.36 -37.54
C VAL A 561 -28.14 8.84 -37.61
N THR A 562 -27.15 8.10 -37.13
CA THR A 562 -27.16 6.63 -37.17
C THR A 562 -26.44 6.02 -35.98
N SER A 563 -27.01 4.94 -35.42
CA SER A 563 -26.37 4.12 -34.38
C SER A 563 -25.39 3.08 -34.94
N LYS A 564 -25.21 3.00 -36.27
CA LYS A 564 -24.38 1.99 -36.93
C LYS A 564 -22.97 1.89 -36.34
N LEU A 565 -22.30 3.02 -36.13
CA LEU A 565 -20.96 3.06 -35.53
C LEU A 565 -20.96 2.56 -34.07
N LEU A 566 -22.03 2.79 -33.32
CA LEU A 566 -22.15 2.32 -31.95
C LEU A 566 -22.32 0.79 -31.90
N THR A 567 -23.10 0.23 -32.83
CA THR A 567 -23.25 -1.23 -32.99
C THR A 567 -21.96 -1.90 -33.45
N GLU A 568 -21.26 -1.32 -34.43
CA GLU A 568 -19.94 -1.82 -34.88
C GLU A 568 -18.91 -1.79 -33.74
N ALA A 569 -18.89 -0.70 -32.96
CA ALA A 569 -18.01 -0.56 -31.80
C ALA A 569 -18.35 -1.55 -30.68
N ALA A 570 -19.63 -1.78 -30.42
CA ALA A 570 -20.08 -2.76 -29.42
C ALA A 570 -19.63 -4.18 -29.80
N ALA A 571 -19.80 -4.59 -31.06
CA ALA A 571 -19.37 -5.91 -31.52
C ALA A 571 -17.85 -6.12 -31.36
N ALA A 572 -17.04 -5.13 -31.75
CA ALA A 572 -15.59 -5.18 -31.60
C ALA A 572 -15.15 -5.18 -30.12
N MET A 573 -15.86 -4.44 -29.26
CA MET A 573 -15.61 -4.42 -27.82
C MET A 573 -15.94 -5.76 -27.17
N ASP A 574 -17.08 -6.37 -27.52
CA ASP A 574 -17.55 -7.64 -26.99
C ASP A 574 -16.57 -8.80 -27.30
N GLU A 575 -16.04 -8.84 -28.53
CA GLU A 575 -14.97 -9.80 -28.92
C GLU A 575 -13.70 -9.61 -28.07
N CYS A 576 -13.31 -8.36 -27.80
CA CYS A 576 -12.16 -8.09 -26.96
C CYS A 576 -12.41 -8.49 -25.51
N ILE A 577 -13.58 -8.13 -24.94
CA ILE A 577 -13.94 -8.44 -23.55
C ILE A 577 -13.82 -9.94 -23.29
N ALA A 578 -14.28 -10.79 -24.22
CA ALA A 578 -14.15 -12.24 -24.09
C ALA A 578 -12.70 -12.75 -23.94
N THR A 579 -11.70 -11.98 -24.38
CA THR A 579 -10.28 -12.35 -24.33
C THR A 579 -9.50 -11.64 -23.22
N VAL A 580 -9.82 -10.36 -22.95
CA VAL A 580 -9.01 -9.50 -22.07
C VAL A 580 -9.78 -8.91 -20.89
N GLY A 581 -11.07 -9.24 -20.73
CA GLY A 581 -11.98 -8.59 -19.80
C GLY A 581 -11.73 -8.83 -18.30
N LYS A 582 -10.95 -9.86 -17.95
CA LYS A 582 -10.63 -10.24 -16.56
C LYS A 582 -9.14 -10.17 -16.22
N GLN A 583 -8.29 -9.67 -17.11
CA GLN A 583 -6.84 -9.77 -16.93
C GLN A 583 -6.33 -8.97 -15.72
N CYS A 584 -6.90 -7.78 -15.45
CA CYS A 584 -6.52 -7.00 -14.27
C CYS A 584 -7.01 -7.67 -12.98
N CYS A 585 -8.23 -8.18 -12.96
CA CYS A 585 -8.76 -8.93 -11.81
C CYS A 585 -7.91 -10.18 -11.54
N ASP A 586 -7.54 -10.95 -12.57
CA ASP A 586 -6.65 -12.12 -12.42
C ASP A 586 -5.26 -11.72 -11.88
N MET A 587 -4.74 -10.54 -12.25
CA MET A 587 -3.49 -10.01 -11.67
C MET A 587 -3.64 -9.66 -10.18
N LEU A 588 -4.80 -9.13 -9.77
CA LEU A 588 -5.11 -8.81 -8.38
C LEU A 588 -5.33 -10.07 -7.53
N GLU A 589 -5.96 -11.10 -8.10
CA GLU A 589 -6.13 -12.41 -7.44
C GLU A 589 -4.77 -13.05 -7.09
N ARG A 590 -3.74 -12.88 -7.95
CA ARG A 590 -2.36 -13.33 -7.66
C ARG A 590 -1.70 -12.58 -6.50
N LEU A 591 -2.22 -11.42 -6.13
CA LEU A 591 -1.83 -10.67 -4.94
C LEU A 591 -2.68 -11.03 -3.71
N ASN A 592 -3.42 -12.15 -3.77
CA ASN A 592 -4.37 -12.60 -2.77
C ASN A 592 -5.55 -11.63 -2.53
N ILE A 593 -5.87 -10.78 -3.50
CA ILE A 593 -7.05 -9.92 -3.45
C ILE A 593 -8.18 -10.66 -4.17
N ARG A 594 -9.14 -11.21 -3.41
CA ARG A 594 -10.28 -11.96 -3.96
C ARG A 594 -11.49 -11.05 -4.16
N PHE A 595 -12.19 -11.27 -5.25
CA PHE A 595 -13.51 -10.69 -5.51
C PHE A 595 -14.55 -11.76 -5.20
N ILE A 596 -15.50 -11.46 -4.32
CA ILE A 596 -16.69 -12.29 -4.12
C ILE A 596 -17.76 -11.64 -5.01
N ASP A 597 -18.30 -12.41 -5.96
CA ASP A 597 -19.43 -11.99 -6.76
C ASP A 597 -20.69 -12.46 -6.01
N ASP A 598 -21.59 -11.54 -5.64
CA ASP A 598 -22.83 -11.83 -4.89
C ASP A 598 -23.79 -12.77 -5.67
N THR A 599 -23.41 -13.19 -6.88
CA THR A 599 -24.19 -14.07 -7.75
C THR A 599 -24.01 -15.57 -7.46
N ASP A 600 -22.99 -15.97 -6.68
CA ASP A 600 -22.79 -17.38 -6.31
C ASP A 600 -23.71 -17.85 -5.15
N ASP A 601 -24.23 -16.92 -4.32
CA ASP A 601 -25.09 -17.26 -3.18
C ASP A 601 -26.54 -17.60 -3.58
N GLU A 602 -27.01 -17.19 -4.76
CA GLU A 602 -28.37 -17.50 -5.22
C GLU A 602 -28.51 -18.93 -5.79
N LEU A 603 -27.41 -19.60 -6.13
CA LEU A 603 -27.44 -20.95 -6.73
C LEU A 603 -27.40 -22.09 -5.69
N GLU A 604 -27.01 -21.83 -4.45
CA GLU A 604 -27.01 -22.85 -3.39
C GLU A 604 -28.34 -22.93 -2.61
N GLU A 605 -29.17 -21.88 -2.60
CA GLU A 605 -30.47 -21.91 -1.88
C GLU A 605 -31.60 -22.66 -2.62
N GLU A 606 -31.52 -22.83 -3.95
CA GLU A 606 -32.55 -23.59 -4.70
C GLU A 606 -32.30 -25.11 -4.76
N GLY A 607 -31.08 -25.58 -4.43
CA GLY A 607 -30.73 -27.01 -4.48
C GLY A 607 -31.12 -27.84 -3.23
N GLY A 608 -31.54 -27.18 -2.14
CA GLY A 608 -31.71 -27.82 -0.82
C GLY A 608 -33.12 -28.29 -0.47
N LYS A 609 -34.16 -27.95 -1.25
CA LYS A 609 -35.56 -28.17 -0.84
C LYS A 609 -36.20 -29.49 -1.28
N ASP A 610 -35.55 -30.31 -2.10
CA ASP A 610 -36.21 -31.49 -2.73
C ASP A 610 -35.65 -32.87 -2.34
N LYS A 611 -34.89 -33.00 -1.23
CA LYS A 611 -34.29 -34.29 -0.83
C LYS A 611 -34.65 -34.80 0.58
N ASN A 612 -35.81 -34.44 1.12
CA ASN A 612 -36.24 -34.96 2.44
C ASN A 612 -37.68 -35.49 2.53
N GLU A 613 -38.22 -36.06 1.44
CA GLU A 613 -39.40 -36.92 1.49
C GLU A 613 -39.21 -38.17 0.62
N ASN A 614 -38.67 -39.25 1.20
CA ASN A 614 -39.04 -40.66 0.93
C ASN A 614 -37.95 -41.64 1.37
N ILE A 615 -37.82 -41.93 2.68
CA ILE A 615 -37.44 -43.28 3.15
C ILE A 615 -38.15 -43.54 4.50
N ARG A 616 -39.40 -44.03 4.43
CA ARG A 616 -40.01 -44.90 5.43
C ARG A 616 -40.72 -46.04 4.70
N ASN A 617 -39.98 -47.12 4.48
CA ASN A 617 -40.39 -48.51 4.66
C ASN A 617 -39.20 -49.43 4.42
#